data_AF-A0AAU9CQR8-F1
#
_entry.id   AF-A0AAU9CQR8-F1
#
_cell.length_a   1.000
_cell.length_b   1.000
_cell.length_c   1.000
_cell.angle_alpha   90.00
_cell.angle_beta   90.00
_cell.angle_gamma   90.00
#
_symmetry.space_group_name_H-M   'P 1'
#
loop_
_entity.id
_entity.type
_entity.pdbx_description
1 polymer ?
#
loop_
_entity_poly.entity_id
_entity_poly.type
_entity_poly.pdbx_seq_one_letter_code
_entity_poly.pdbx_strand_id
1 'polypeptide(L)'
;MKNKGARLIRIVIVALASFVVWISSVNEVQAETSSAFIYEKSTMEPRSGSLMINFVPKYSIRVYSTPSTSNPTKKLLPDGSNWKVFGIQNKFYNIGKNQWIPSEYAIYPCNKMNTIGYVNYPGYSVNIYNFPRGVNYSNNVGGLEHGTAIHITQKAVVNGKTWYQFDRTNDLDSGWENYYKGKSWIEARFISNNPIFVTLYGWVQIEYIPGYGVRVYQTPDKNNPTNKYLQHGTRWKVFGYQNDYYKVGNNQWVPAPYLSKNRVTLRWQYK
;
A
#
# COMPACT_ATOMS: atom_id res chain seq x y z
N MET A 1 -32.20 44.48 63.28
CA MET A 1 -32.44 43.28 64.12
C MET A 1 -33.11 42.19 63.28
N LYS A 2 -32.55 40.98 63.32
CA LYS A 2 -33.17 39.65 63.07
C LYS A 2 -33.94 39.37 61.76
N ASN A 3 -33.25 38.61 60.89
CA ASN A 3 -33.60 37.28 60.34
C ASN A 3 -34.80 37.03 59.40
N LYS A 4 -34.43 36.43 58.25
CA LYS A 4 -34.94 35.20 57.60
C LYS A 4 -36.18 35.27 56.70
N GLY A 5 -36.01 34.75 55.47
CA GLY A 5 -37.10 34.15 54.68
C GLY A 5 -36.82 34.06 53.18
N ALA A 6 -35.96 33.14 52.75
CA ALA A 6 -35.66 32.86 51.34
C ALA A 6 -36.80 32.16 50.59
N ARG A 7 -36.92 32.38 49.27
CA ARG A 7 -37.51 31.40 48.32
C ARG A 7 -36.61 31.25 47.09
N LEU A 8 -36.32 29.99 46.79
CA LEU A 8 -35.36 29.45 45.84
C LEU A 8 -35.82 29.57 44.38
N ILE A 9 -34.92 29.96 43.49
CA ILE A 9 -34.93 29.54 42.08
C ILE A 9 -33.59 28.87 41.80
N ARG A 10 -33.62 27.58 41.47
CA ARG A 10 -32.46 26.77 41.10
C ARG A 10 -32.06 27.12 39.66
N ILE A 11 -30.88 27.71 39.47
CA ILE A 11 -30.15 27.67 38.21
C ILE A 11 -28.85 26.92 38.48
N VAL A 12 -28.69 25.79 37.81
CA VAL A 12 -27.49 24.95 37.88
C VAL A 12 -26.39 25.64 37.07
N ILE A 13 -25.34 26.06 37.76
CA ILE A 13 -24.04 26.45 37.19
C ILE A 13 -23.14 25.23 37.25
N VAL A 14 -22.52 24.86 36.12
CA VAL A 14 -21.17 24.29 36.14
C VAL A 14 -20.40 24.87 34.95
N ALA A 15 -19.54 25.85 35.22
CA ALA A 15 -18.46 26.23 34.33
C ALA A 15 -17.21 26.54 35.16
N LEU A 16 -16.13 25.83 34.80
CA LEU A 16 -14.71 26.16 34.92
C LEU A 16 -14.14 26.37 36.33
N ALA A 17 -13.44 25.35 36.83
CA ALA A 17 -12.42 25.53 37.85
C ALA A 17 -11.11 25.95 37.19
N SER A 18 -10.73 27.21 37.44
CA SER A 18 -9.40 27.78 37.22
C SER A 18 -8.38 27.16 38.20
N PHE A 19 -7.15 26.93 37.76
CA PHE A 19 -6.02 26.75 38.67
C PHE A 19 -5.08 27.95 38.51
N VAL A 20 -4.97 28.74 39.58
CA VAL A 20 -3.94 29.76 39.79
C VAL A 20 -2.81 29.07 40.55
N VAL A 21 -1.57 29.18 40.05
CA VAL A 21 -0.37 28.83 40.82
C VAL A 21 0.40 30.12 41.06
N TRP A 22 0.58 30.43 42.35
CA TRP A 22 1.37 31.54 42.86
C TRP A 22 2.83 31.09 42.90
N ILE A 23 3.75 31.83 42.25
CA ILE A 23 5.19 31.54 42.27
C ILE A 23 5.87 32.55 43.18
N SER A 24 6.42 32.08 44.30
CA SER A 24 7.49 32.74 45.03
C SER A 24 8.82 32.07 44.65
N SER A 25 9.79 32.89 44.24
CA SER A 25 11.15 32.56 43.81
C SER A 25 12.03 32.15 45.02
N VAL A 26 13.21 31.51 44.98
CA VAL A 26 14.25 31.06 44.01
C VAL A 26 14.95 29.84 44.65
N ASN A 27 15.38 28.84 43.86
CA ASN A 27 16.73 28.22 43.90
C ASN A 27 16.76 26.95 43.05
N GLU A 28 17.66 26.96 42.06
CA GLU A 28 17.99 25.86 41.16
C GLU A 28 18.53 24.65 41.93
N VAL A 29 17.85 23.52 41.82
CA VAL A 29 18.46 22.19 41.91
C VAL A 29 17.88 21.34 40.79
N GLN A 30 18.79 20.75 40.01
CA GLN A 30 18.57 19.88 38.87
C GLN A 30 17.42 18.88 39.10
N ALA A 31 16.31 19.06 38.38
CA ALA A 31 15.20 18.11 38.39
C ALA A 31 15.49 17.01 37.36
N GLU A 32 15.74 15.80 37.87
CA GLU A 32 15.66 14.57 37.09
C GLU A 32 14.26 14.48 36.44
N THR A 33 14.21 14.53 35.12
CA THR A 33 12.96 14.36 34.36
C THR A 33 12.48 12.92 34.51
N SER A 34 11.61 12.68 35.49
CA SER A 34 10.78 11.48 35.54
C SER A 34 9.77 11.54 34.40
N SER A 35 9.99 10.72 33.36
CA SER A 35 9.10 10.57 32.21
C SER A 35 7.72 10.09 32.67
N ALA A 36 6.77 11.01 32.84
CA ALA A 36 5.38 10.65 32.98
C ALA A 36 4.90 10.00 31.68
N PHE A 37 4.71 8.68 31.69
CA PHE A 37 4.02 7.96 30.62
C PHE A 37 2.58 8.47 30.54
N ILE A 38 2.30 9.35 29.58
CA ILE A 38 0.93 9.74 29.23
C ILE A 38 0.30 8.54 28.53
N TYR A 39 -0.62 7.86 29.20
CA TYR A 39 -1.52 6.89 28.56
C TYR A 39 -2.51 7.69 27.71
N GLU A 40 -2.20 7.91 26.44
CA GLU A 40 -3.09 8.61 25.52
C GLU A 40 -4.35 7.76 25.35
N LYS A 41 -5.46 8.22 25.95
CA LYS A 41 -6.78 7.63 25.78
C LYS A 41 -7.12 7.71 24.30
N SER A 42 -7.05 6.58 23.59
CA SER A 42 -7.24 6.53 22.14
C SER A 42 -8.63 7.08 21.76
N THR A 43 -8.64 8.27 21.17
CA THR A 43 -9.85 8.85 20.58
C THR A 43 -10.15 8.15 19.25
N MET A 44 -11.44 7.93 18.96
CA MET A 44 -11.86 7.30 17.71
C MET A 44 -11.43 8.13 16.50
N GLU A 45 -10.74 7.51 15.54
CA GLU A 45 -10.41 8.12 14.25
C GLU A 45 -11.64 8.06 13.34
N PRO A 46 -12.12 9.19 12.79
CA PRO A 46 -13.27 9.18 11.89
C PRO A 46 -12.94 8.47 10.57
N ARG A 47 -13.90 7.70 10.06
CA ARG A 47 -13.84 6.98 8.78
C ARG A 47 -15.21 7.06 8.13
N SER A 48 -15.27 7.19 6.80
CA SER A 48 -16.53 7.19 6.05
C SER A 48 -16.44 6.22 4.87
N GLY A 49 -17.52 5.50 4.58
CA GLY A 49 -17.59 4.56 3.46
C GLY A 49 -18.22 3.24 3.88
N SER A 50 -17.91 2.17 3.14
CA SER A 50 -18.36 0.82 3.45
C SER A 50 -17.17 -0.14 3.51
N LEU A 51 -17.20 -1.10 4.42
CA LEU A 51 -16.28 -2.23 4.47
C LEU A 51 -17.02 -3.52 4.06
N MET A 52 -16.26 -4.55 3.71
CA MET A 52 -16.75 -5.91 3.51
C MET A 52 -16.23 -6.83 4.63
N ILE A 53 -17.10 -7.68 5.17
CA ILE A 53 -16.70 -8.75 6.09
C ILE A 53 -15.96 -9.82 5.29
N ASN A 54 -14.80 -10.23 5.78
CA ASN A 54 -14.02 -11.33 5.22
C ASN A 54 -13.70 -12.35 6.31
N PHE A 55 -14.48 -13.43 6.33
CA PHE A 55 -14.48 -14.49 7.32
C PHE A 55 -14.65 -15.85 6.63
N VAL A 56 -14.95 -16.92 7.40
CA VAL A 56 -15.22 -18.24 6.81
C VAL A 56 -16.48 -18.20 5.95
N PRO A 57 -16.43 -18.67 4.69
CA PRO A 57 -17.63 -18.78 3.86
C PRO A 57 -18.73 -19.51 4.61
N LYS A 58 -19.94 -18.94 4.61
CA LYS A 58 -21.14 -19.42 5.34
C LYS A 58 -21.13 -19.21 6.87
N TYR A 59 -20.09 -18.62 7.44
CA TYR A 59 -20.06 -18.23 8.86
C TYR A 59 -20.28 -16.73 9.01
N SER A 60 -20.22 -16.26 10.26
CA SER A 60 -20.43 -14.86 10.62
C SER A 60 -19.49 -14.42 11.72
N ILE A 61 -19.16 -13.13 11.74
CA ILE A 61 -18.42 -12.51 12.84
C ILE A 61 -19.37 -11.90 13.86
N ARG A 62 -18.88 -11.74 15.09
CA ARG A 62 -19.65 -11.13 16.17
C ARG A 62 -19.46 -9.61 16.21
N VAL A 63 -20.55 -8.90 16.53
CA VAL A 63 -20.54 -7.46 16.82
C VAL A 63 -20.39 -7.21 18.32
N TYR A 64 -19.62 -6.19 18.70
CA TYR A 64 -19.33 -5.80 20.07
C TYR A 64 -19.91 -4.41 20.39
N SER A 65 -20.27 -4.17 21.66
CA SER A 65 -20.83 -2.87 22.08
C SER A 65 -19.77 -1.80 22.34
N THR A 66 -18.52 -2.21 22.51
CA THR A 66 -17.34 -1.37 22.72
C THR A 66 -16.24 -1.79 21.74
N PRO A 67 -15.22 -0.97 21.47
CA PRO A 67 -14.07 -1.35 20.64
C PRO A 67 -13.12 -2.32 21.39
N SER A 68 -13.67 -3.43 21.86
CA SER A 68 -12.99 -4.50 22.58
C SER A 68 -13.77 -5.82 22.46
N THR A 69 -13.09 -6.94 22.69
CA THR A 69 -13.73 -8.26 22.72
C THR A 69 -14.52 -8.56 24.00
N SER A 70 -14.42 -7.70 25.02
CA SER A 70 -14.99 -7.94 26.35
C SER A 70 -16.52 -7.80 26.42
N ASN A 71 -17.14 -7.09 25.46
CA ASN A 71 -18.59 -6.83 25.48
C ASN A 71 -19.28 -7.31 24.19
N PRO A 72 -19.41 -8.63 23.98
CA PRO A 72 -20.07 -9.19 22.81
C PRO A 72 -21.57 -8.90 22.80
N THR A 73 -22.13 -8.61 21.62
CA THR A 73 -23.58 -8.57 21.40
C THR A 73 -24.07 -9.91 20.84
N LYS A 74 -25.40 -10.07 20.71
CA LYS A 74 -26.03 -11.20 20.01
C LYS A 74 -26.02 -11.06 18.48
N LYS A 75 -25.64 -9.89 17.94
CA LYS A 75 -25.66 -9.63 16.50
C LYS A 75 -24.45 -10.28 15.82
N LEU A 76 -24.72 -10.94 14.70
CA LEU A 76 -23.74 -11.58 13.83
C LEU A 76 -23.78 -10.97 12.43
N LEU A 77 -22.63 -10.86 11.78
CA LEU A 77 -22.51 -10.36 10.41
C LEU A 77 -21.96 -11.47 9.51
N PRO A 78 -22.70 -11.90 8.47
CA PRO A 78 -22.23 -12.91 7.54
C PRO A 78 -20.95 -12.52 6.80
N ASP A 79 -20.14 -13.50 6.46
CA ASP A 79 -19.06 -13.35 5.48
C ASP A 79 -19.57 -12.71 4.16
N GLY A 80 -18.74 -11.88 3.53
CA GLY A 80 -19.06 -11.15 2.30
C GLY A 80 -20.05 -10.00 2.45
N SER A 81 -20.65 -9.80 3.62
CA SER A 81 -21.62 -8.70 3.84
C SER A 81 -20.93 -7.33 3.88
N ASN A 82 -21.61 -6.29 3.38
CA ASN A 82 -21.10 -4.93 3.29
C ASN A 82 -21.75 -4.01 4.33
N TRP A 83 -20.95 -3.20 5.03
CA TRP A 83 -21.41 -2.37 6.15
C TRP A 83 -20.83 -0.96 6.08
N LYS A 84 -21.67 0.05 6.36
CA LYS A 84 -21.20 1.43 6.52
C LYS A 84 -20.25 1.54 7.72
N VAL A 85 -19.24 2.39 7.59
CA VAL A 85 -18.22 2.65 8.61
C VAL A 85 -18.29 4.11 9.02
N PHE A 86 -18.14 4.36 10.32
CA PHE A 86 -18.15 5.70 10.93
C PHE A 86 -16.82 6.07 11.61
N GLY A 87 -15.97 5.08 11.89
CA GLY A 87 -14.69 5.30 12.55
C GLY A 87 -13.92 4.02 12.81
N ILE A 88 -12.69 4.17 13.27
CA ILE A 88 -11.85 3.10 13.80
C ILE A 88 -11.29 3.48 15.16
N GLN A 89 -11.28 2.54 16.10
CA GLN A 89 -10.69 2.71 17.42
C GLN A 89 -10.17 1.35 17.91
N ASN A 90 -8.94 1.30 18.44
CA ASN A 90 -8.34 0.08 19.00
C ASN A 90 -8.41 -1.15 18.08
N LYS A 91 -8.21 -0.96 16.77
CA LYS A 91 -8.37 -2.01 15.74
C LYS A 91 -9.80 -2.57 15.60
N PHE A 92 -10.82 -1.80 15.98
CA PHE A 92 -12.23 -2.09 15.70
C PHE A 92 -12.84 -1.02 14.81
N TYR A 93 -13.60 -1.43 13.80
CA TYR A 93 -14.41 -0.51 13.01
C TYR A 93 -15.77 -0.28 13.67
N ASN A 94 -16.16 0.99 13.79
CA ASN A 94 -17.52 1.37 14.17
C ASN A 94 -18.43 1.26 12.94
N ILE A 95 -19.46 0.44 13.04
CA ILE A 95 -20.46 0.22 11.98
C ILE A 95 -21.85 0.74 12.36
N GLY A 96 -21.93 1.56 13.42
CA GLY A 96 -23.10 2.32 13.84
C GLY A 96 -23.37 2.25 15.34
N LYS A 97 -23.50 3.40 16.01
CA LYS A 97 -23.72 3.51 17.47
C LYS A 97 -22.74 2.58 18.24
N ASN A 98 -23.24 1.82 19.22
CA ASN A 98 -22.49 0.84 20.01
C ASN A 98 -22.31 -0.48 19.22
N GLN A 99 -21.78 -0.41 18.01
CA GLN A 99 -21.51 -1.60 17.19
C GLN A 99 -20.11 -1.51 16.60
N TRP A 100 -19.28 -2.43 17.05
CA TRP A 100 -17.87 -2.51 16.75
C TRP A 100 -17.53 -3.90 16.24
N ILE A 101 -16.71 -3.99 15.20
CA ILE A 101 -16.21 -5.27 14.68
C ILE A 101 -14.67 -5.26 14.63
N PRO A 102 -14.01 -6.41 14.86
CA PRO A 102 -12.57 -6.51 14.70
C PRO A 102 -12.15 -6.16 13.27
N SER A 103 -11.17 -5.27 13.12
CA SER A 103 -10.68 -4.85 11.80
C SER A 103 -9.96 -5.93 11.01
N GLU A 104 -9.49 -6.99 11.68
CA GLU A 104 -8.87 -8.17 11.04
C GLU A 104 -9.85 -8.97 10.17
N TYR A 105 -11.16 -8.86 10.43
CA TYR A 105 -12.20 -9.52 9.64
C TYR A 105 -12.86 -8.59 8.63
N ALA A 106 -12.28 -7.42 8.38
CA ALA A 106 -12.86 -6.41 7.52
C ALA A 106 -11.86 -5.92 6.48
N ILE A 107 -12.32 -5.83 5.24
CA ILE A 107 -11.62 -5.11 4.17
C ILE A 107 -12.29 -3.75 4.06
N TYR A 108 -11.55 -2.69 4.41
CA TYR A 108 -12.02 -1.30 4.27
C TYR A 108 -11.35 -0.66 3.03
N PRO A 109 -12.06 -0.59 1.89
CA PRO A 109 -11.67 0.24 0.75
C PRO A 109 -11.48 1.68 1.23
N CYS A 110 -10.33 2.27 0.92
CA CYS A 110 -10.13 3.69 1.17
C CYS A 110 -10.21 4.52 -0.11
N ASN A 111 -9.85 3.97 -1.28
CA ASN A 111 -9.99 4.66 -2.57
C ASN A 111 -10.13 3.68 -3.75
N LYS A 112 -11.02 3.98 -4.69
CA LYS A 112 -10.91 3.45 -6.06
C LYS A 112 -9.74 4.14 -6.76
N MET A 113 -8.99 3.39 -7.54
CA MET A 113 -7.79 3.87 -8.21
C MET A 113 -7.83 3.47 -9.68
N ASN A 114 -7.06 4.21 -10.48
CA ASN A 114 -6.79 3.88 -11.88
C ASN A 114 -5.34 4.28 -12.14
N THR A 115 -4.40 3.49 -11.64
CA THR A 115 -2.97 3.81 -11.71
C THR A 115 -2.17 2.55 -12.00
N ILE A 116 -1.01 2.71 -12.63
CA ILE A 116 -0.07 1.62 -12.85
C ILE A 116 0.95 1.66 -11.71
N GLY A 117 1.10 0.54 -11.01
CA GLY A 117 2.15 0.34 -10.03
C GLY A 117 3.17 -0.69 -10.51
N TYR A 118 4.38 -0.61 -10.00
CA TYR A 118 5.47 -1.52 -10.36
C TYR A 118 5.97 -2.27 -9.14
N VAL A 119 6.15 -3.58 -9.26
CA VAL A 119 6.65 -4.42 -8.16
C VAL A 119 8.12 -4.09 -7.87
N ASN A 120 8.39 -3.59 -6.67
CA ASN A 120 9.71 -3.24 -6.16
C ASN A 120 10.18 -4.25 -5.11
N TYR A 121 10.78 -5.36 -5.56
CA TYR A 121 11.38 -6.34 -4.67
C TYR A 121 12.56 -7.05 -5.34
N PRO A 122 13.71 -6.38 -5.48
CA PRO A 122 14.83 -6.86 -6.29
C PRO A 122 15.30 -8.27 -5.92
N GLY A 123 15.52 -9.12 -6.92
CA GLY A 123 16.04 -10.49 -6.76
C GLY A 123 15.01 -11.54 -6.32
N TYR A 124 13.75 -11.15 -6.11
CA TYR A 124 12.71 -12.03 -5.61
C TYR A 124 11.37 -11.76 -6.30
N SER A 125 10.44 -12.72 -6.17
CA SER A 125 9.03 -12.49 -6.46
C SER A 125 8.28 -12.10 -5.18
N VAL A 126 7.21 -11.33 -5.34
CA VAL A 126 6.32 -10.92 -4.26
C VAL A 126 5.05 -11.74 -4.34
N ASN A 127 4.72 -12.41 -3.24
CA ASN A 127 3.49 -13.15 -3.10
C ASN A 127 2.25 -12.26 -3.28
N ILE A 128 1.30 -12.75 -4.05
CA ILE A 128 -0.01 -12.15 -4.25
C ILE A 128 -1.10 -13.01 -3.65
N TYR A 129 -2.23 -12.40 -3.30
CA TYR A 129 -3.27 -13.04 -2.51
C TYR A 129 -4.66 -12.79 -3.09
N ASN A 130 -5.59 -13.73 -2.89
CA ASN A 130 -7.02 -13.51 -3.17
C ASN A 130 -7.63 -12.39 -2.31
N PHE A 131 -7.09 -12.20 -1.10
CA PHE A 131 -7.45 -11.16 -0.13
C PHE A 131 -6.20 -10.66 0.61
N PRO A 132 -6.19 -9.41 1.11
CA PRO A 132 -5.07 -8.84 1.87
C PRO A 132 -4.55 -9.76 2.98
N ARG A 133 -3.24 -10.03 3.05
CA ARG A 133 -2.68 -10.91 4.10
C ARG A 133 -2.98 -10.37 5.50
N GLY A 134 -3.46 -11.25 6.38
CA GLY A 134 -3.91 -10.90 7.73
C GLY A 134 -5.43 -10.85 7.90
N VAL A 135 -6.19 -11.08 6.83
CA VAL A 135 -7.60 -11.51 6.89
C VAL A 135 -7.70 -13.04 6.88
N ASN A 136 -8.82 -13.57 7.36
CA ASN A 136 -9.15 -14.98 7.14
C ASN A 136 -9.27 -15.28 5.63
N TYR A 137 -8.87 -16.48 5.19
CA TYR A 137 -8.91 -16.92 3.78
C TYR A 137 -7.93 -16.24 2.83
N SER A 138 -6.95 -15.49 3.33
CA SER A 138 -5.83 -15.06 2.50
C SER A 138 -4.99 -16.28 2.10
N ASN A 139 -5.12 -16.72 0.85
CA ASN A 139 -4.23 -17.73 0.27
C ASN A 139 -3.29 -17.06 -0.72
N ASN A 140 -2.07 -17.57 -0.78
CA ASN A 140 -1.16 -17.23 -1.87
C ASN A 140 -1.76 -17.76 -3.18
N VAL A 141 -1.85 -16.92 -4.20
CA VAL A 141 -2.38 -17.26 -5.53
C VAL A 141 -1.33 -17.06 -6.63
N GLY A 142 -0.06 -16.98 -6.24
CA GLY A 142 1.09 -16.77 -7.12
C GLY A 142 2.08 -15.75 -6.56
N GLY A 143 3.03 -15.38 -7.43
CA GLY A 143 3.97 -14.31 -7.18
C GLY A 143 4.12 -13.42 -8.41
N LEU A 144 4.45 -12.15 -8.17
CA LEU A 144 4.83 -11.21 -9.23
C LEU A 144 6.32 -10.92 -9.13
N GLU A 145 6.99 -10.90 -10.26
CA GLU A 145 8.42 -10.62 -10.32
C GLU A 145 8.70 -9.12 -10.11
N HIS A 146 9.91 -8.81 -9.68
CA HIS A 146 10.38 -7.43 -9.65
C HIS A 146 10.26 -6.78 -11.03
N GLY A 147 9.71 -5.57 -11.07
CA GLY A 147 9.51 -4.79 -12.28
C GLY A 147 8.16 -5.05 -12.97
N THR A 148 7.40 -6.08 -12.56
CA THR A 148 6.06 -6.32 -13.12
C THR A 148 5.18 -5.09 -12.90
N ALA A 149 4.60 -4.59 -13.99
CA ALA A 149 3.60 -3.54 -13.96
C ALA A 149 2.22 -4.14 -13.68
N ILE A 150 1.47 -3.54 -12.76
CA ILE A 150 0.11 -3.94 -12.42
C ILE A 150 -0.84 -2.75 -12.48
N HIS A 151 -2.06 -2.99 -12.94
CA HIS A 151 -3.12 -1.97 -12.92
C HIS A 151 -3.84 -2.00 -11.58
N ILE A 152 -3.56 -1.00 -10.75
CA ILE A 152 -4.15 -0.87 -9.42
C ILE A 152 -5.52 -0.23 -9.53
N THR A 153 -6.52 -0.98 -9.08
CA THR A 153 -7.94 -0.60 -9.13
C THR A 153 -8.48 -0.13 -7.79
N GLN A 154 -7.83 -0.52 -6.68
CA GLN A 154 -8.28 -0.15 -5.35
C GLN A 154 -7.16 -0.16 -4.31
N LYS A 155 -7.28 0.69 -3.28
CA LYS A 155 -6.48 0.64 -2.06
C LYS A 155 -7.35 0.24 -0.87
N ALA A 156 -6.85 -0.63 0.00
CA ALA A 156 -7.48 -0.99 1.26
C ALA A 156 -6.47 -0.98 2.42
N VAL A 157 -6.98 -0.83 3.64
CA VAL A 157 -6.19 -0.98 4.87
C VAL A 157 -6.71 -2.16 5.67
N VAL A 158 -5.82 -3.09 5.99
CA VAL A 158 -6.10 -4.31 6.76
C VAL A 158 -5.02 -4.48 7.81
N ASN A 159 -5.42 -4.58 9.08
CA ASN A 159 -4.52 -4.74 10.23
C ASN A 159 -3.33 -3.75 10.23
N GLY A 160 -3.61 -2.48 9.93
CA GLY A 160 -2.61 -1.40 9.87
C GLY A 160 -1.73 -1.40 8.61
N LYS A 161 -1.87 -2.37 7.71
CA LYS A 161 -1.11 -2.46 6.46
C LYS A 161 -1.94 -1.95 5.29
N THR A 162 -1.29 -1.29 4.34
CA THR A 162 -1.92 -0.86 3.08
C THR A 162 -1.75 -1.96 2.03
N TRP A 163 -2.84 -2.22 1.30
CA TRP A 163 -2.93 -3.22 0.25
C TRP A 163 -3.47 -2.60 -1.03
N TYR A 164 -2.94 -3.03 -2.17
CA TYR A 164 -3.45 -2.68 -3.48
C TYR A 164 -4.13 -3.87 -4.13
N GLN A 165 -5.35 -3.64 -4.62
CA GLN A 165 -6.05 -4.56 -5.49
C GLN A 165 -5.68 -4.26 -6.93
N PHE A 166 -5.48 -5.32 -7.71
CA PHE A 166 -5.27 -5.24 -9.14
C PHE A 166 -6.00 -6.39 -9.83
N ASP A 167 -6.33 -6.20 -11.10
CA ASP A 167 -6.95 -7.24 -11.92
C ASP A 167 -5.87 -8.06 -12.63
N ARG A 168 -6.02 -9.39 -12.63
CA ARG A 168 -5.16 -10.31 -13.40
C ARG A 168 -5.64 -10.55 -14.84
N THR A 169 -6.62 -9.77 -15.31
CA THR A 169 -7.31 -10.03 -16.58
C THR A 169 -6.53 -9.61 -17.82
N ASN A 170 -5.50 -8.77 -17.68
CA ASN A 170 -4.72 -8.23 -18.80
C ASN A 170 -3.20 -8.35 -18.59
N ASP A 171 -2.70 -9.44 -17.99
CA ASP A 171 -1.26 -9.69 -17.93
C ASP A 171 -0.72 -9.76 -19.38
N LEU A 172 -0.08 -8.67 -19.82
CA LEU A 172 0.37 -8.45 -21.20
C LEU A 172 1.53 -9.37 -21.63
N ASP A 173 1.98 -10.33 -20.81
CA ASP A 173 3.11 -11.19 -21.21
C ASP A 173 3.30 -12.50 -20.41
N SER A 174 2.30 -13.02 -19.67
CA SER A 174 2.49 -14.27 -18.92
C SER A 174 1.67 -15.43 -19.51
N GLY A 175 2.31 -16.19 -20.40
CA GLY A 175 1.77 -17.34 -21.14
C GLY A 175 1.48 -18.61 -20.31
N TRP A 176 0.92 -18.51 -19.11
CA TRP A 176 0.43 -19.66 -18.34
C TRP A 176 -1.04 -19.47 -17.93
N GLU A 177 -1.90 -19.95 -18.83
CA GLU A 177 -3.26 -20.45 -18.70
C GLU A 177 -4.08 -20.12 -17.42
N ASN A 178 -5.00 -19.16 -17.58
CA ASN A 178 -6.44 -19.19 -17.26
C ASN A 178 -6.99 -19.64 -15.89
N TYR A 179 -6.20 -20.18 -14.95
CA TYR A 179 -6.77 -20.72 -13.70
C TYR A 179 -7.00 -19.67 -12.60
N TYR A 180 -6.43 -18.47 -12.71
CA TYR A 180 -6.49 -17.43 -11.67
C TYR A 180 -7.04 -16.08 -12.15
N LYS A 181 -7.91 -16.06 -13.16
CA LYS A 181 -8.59 -14.83 -13.60
C LYS A 181 -9.42 -14.25 -12.47
N GLY A 182 -8.99 -13.13 -11.91
CA GLY A 182 -9.68 -12.47 -10.81
C GLY A 182 -8.88 -11.33 -10.19
N LYS A 183 -9.52 -10.63 -9.26
CA LYS A 183 -8.90 -9.58 -8.45
C LYS A 183 -7.89 -10.20 -7.49
N SER A 184 -6.71 -9.62 -7.41
CA SER A 184 -5.66 -10.03 -6.48
C SER A 184 -5.16 -8.85 -5.66
N TRP A 185 -4.52 -9.14 -4.54
CA TRP A 185 -4.01 -8.17 -3.60
C TRP A 185 -2.52 -8.35 -3.37
N ILE A 186 -1.81 -7.21 -3.30
CA ILE A 186 -0.40 -7.10 -2.98
C ILE A 186 -0.20 -6.03 -1.91
N GLU A 187 0.76 -6.23 -1.02
CA GLU A 187 1.07 -5.26 0.03
C GLU A 187 1.73 -4.02 -0.60
N ALA A 188 1.22 -2.83 -0.29
CA ALA A 188 1.62 -1.60 -0.96
C ALA A 188 3.11 -1.25 -0.82
N ARG A 189 3.77 -1.76 0.23
CA ARG A 189 5.22 -1.57 0.44
C ARG A 189 6.08 -2.14 -0.68
N PHE A 190 5.55 -3.11 -1.44
CA PHE A 190 6.22 -3.71 -2.57
C PHE A 190 5.91 -3.01 -3.88
N ILE A 191 5.21 -1.88 -3.86
CA ILE A 191 4.78 -1.20 -5.07
C ILE A 191 5.34 0.21 -5.12
N SER A 192 5.97 0.54 -6.25
CA SER A 192 6.35 1.90 -6.62
C SER A 192 5.29 2.51 -7.55
N ASN A 193 4.92 3.77 -7.29
CA ASN A 193 4.04 4.55 -8.17
C ASN A 193 4.80 5.22 -9.33
N ASN A 194 6.12 5.25 -9.26
CA ASN A 194 6.94 5.63 -10.39
C ASN A 194 7.27 4.37 -11.19
N PRO A 195 7.33 4.45 -12.53
CA PRO A 195 8.00 3.42 -13.31
C PRO A 195 9.34 3.16 -12.67
N ILE A 196 9.49 1.95 -12.13
CA ILE A 196 10.80 1.47 -11.73
C ILE A 196 11.54 1.38 -13.04
N PHE A 197 12.45 2.32 -13.27
CA PHE A 197 13.50 2.10 -14.25
C PHE A 197 14.17 0.82 -13.80
N VAL A 198 13.88 -0.29 -14.48
CA VAL A 198 14.66 -1.51 -14.31
C VAL A 198 16.06 -1.07 -14.70
N THR A 199 16.87 -0.77 -13.70
CA THR A 199 18.25 -0.38 -13.91
C THR A 199 18.95 -1.68 -14.21
N LEU A 200 18.88 -2.07 -15.48
CA LEU A 200 19.53 -3.26 -16.01
C LEU A 200 21.04 -2.98 -16.03
N TYR A 201 21.70 -3.06 -14.88
CA TYR A 201 23.16 -3.10 -14.86
C TYR A 201 23.62 -4.45 -15.42
N GLY A 202 23.68 -4.52 -16.75
CA GLY A 202 24.10 -5.68 -17.51
C GLY A 202 24.69 -5.25 -18.85
N TRP A 203 25.44 -6.16 -19.46
CA TRP A 203 25.92 -5.98 -20.82
C TRP A 203 24.97 -6.72 -21.76
N VAL A 204 24.60 -6.08 -22.87
CA VAL A 204 23.93 -6.72 -24.01
C VAL A 204 24.88 -6.76 -25.19
N GLN A 205 24.82 -7.81 -26.00
CA GLN A 205 25.54 -7.88 -27.27
C GLN A 205 24.58 -7.57 -28.41
N ILE A 206 25.04 -6.77 -29.37
CA ILE A 206 24.29 -6.53 -30.61
C ILE A 206 24.31 -7.80 -31.47
N GLU A 207 23.14 -8.36 -31.72
CA GLU A 207 22.93 -9.51 -32.57
C GLU A 207 22.20 -9.05 -33.83
N TYR A 208 22.93 -9.00 -34.93
CA TYR A 208 22.50 -8.48 -36.23
C TYR A 208 23.38 -9.13 -37.31
N ILE A 209 23.33 -8.64 -38.53
CA ILE A 209 24.13 -9.16 -39.63
C ILE A 209 25.61 -8.74 -39.43
N PRO A 210 26.59 -9.66 -39.47
CA PRO A 210 28.01 -9.31 -39.45
C PRO A 210 28.36 -8.26 -40.52
N GLY A 211 29.13 -7.24 -40.16
CA GLY A 211 29.45 -6.10 -41.03
C GLY A 211 28.43 -4.96 -41.02
N TYR A 212 27.28 -5.12 -40.34
CA TYR A 212 26.27 -4.09 -40.17
C TYR A 212 26.11 -3.68 -38.70
N GLY A 213 25.50 -2.51 -38.50
CA GLY A 213 25.15 -1.98 -37.18
C GLY A 213 23.67 -1.67 -37.03
N VAL A 214 23.22 -1.67 -35.78
CA VAL A 214 21.86 -1.30 -35.39
C VAL A 214 21.80 0.19 -35.10
N ARG A 215 20.81 0.88 -35.67
CA ARG A 215 20.61 2.32 -35.47
C ARG A 215 20.24 2.64 -34.03
N VAL A 216 20.80 3.74 -33.51
CA VAL A 216 20.48 4.31 -32.19
C VAL A 216 19.46 5.45 -32.32
N TYR A 217 18.55 5.58 -31.36
CA TYR A 217 17.49 6.58 -31.32
C TYR A 217 17.61 7.48 -30.07
N GLN A 218 17.15 8.73 -30.17
CA GLN A 218 17.18 9.68 -29.04
C GLN A 218 16.10 9.38 -27.99
N THR A 219 14.95 8.89 -28.45
CA THR A 219 13.80 8.45 -27.66
C THR A 219 13.50 6.98 -27.95
N PRO A 220 12.77 6.26 -27.07
CA PRO A 220 12.40 4.86 -27.28
C PRO A 220 11.24 4.75 -28.29
N ASP A 221 11.45 5.25 -29.50
CA ASP A 221 10.54 5.20 -30.64
C ASP A 221 11.32 5.32 -31.96
N LYS A 222 10.64 5.07 -33.08
CA LYS A 222 11.26 5.09 -34.42
C LYS A 222 11.42 6.51 -35.00
N ASN A 223 10.85 7.53 -34.37
CA ASN A 223 10.67 8.86 -34.97
C ASN A 223 11.88 9.77 -34.80
N ASN A 224 12.77 9.49 -33.83
CA ASN A 224 13.96 10.31 -33.56
C ASN A 224 15.27 9.52 -33.73
N PRO A 225 15.61 9.09 -34.95
CA PRO A 225 16.86 8.39 -35.21
C PRO A 225 18.07 9.31 -35.03
N THR A 226 19.18 8.74 -34.55
CA THR A 226 20.49 9.39 -34.60
C THR A 226 21.29 8.89 -35.82
N ASN A 227 22.44 9.52 -36.09
CA ASN A 227 23.43 9.04 -37.06
C ASN A 227 24.37 7.98 -36.49
N LYS A 228 24.11 7.48 -35.26
CA LYS A 228 24.95 6.48 -34.58
C LYS A 228 24.41 5.07 -34.83
N TYR A 229 25.34 4.14 -35.06
CA TYR A 229 25.08 2.72 -35.21
C TYR A 229 25.95 1.91 -34.26
N LEU A 230 25.38 0.83 -33.72
CA LEU A 230 26.10 -0.13 -32.88
C LEU A 230 26.38 -1.38 -33.67
N GLN A 231 27.64 -1.68 -33.92
CA GLN A 231 28.05 -2.78 -34.78
C GLN A 231 27.67 -4.15 -34.19
N HIS A 232 27.35 -5.11 -35.06
CA HIS A 232 27.17 -6.50 -34.66
C HIS A 232 28.36 -7.01 -33.81
N GLY A 233 28.05 -7.81 -32.79
CA GLY A 233 29.04 -8.38 -31.88
C GLY A 233 29.53 -7.42 -30.80
N THR A 234 29.25 -6.12 -30.89
CA THR A 234 29.64 -5.16 -29.86
C THR A 234 28.79 -5.30 -28.61
N ARG A 235 29.40 -5.00 -27.45
CA ARG A 235 28.74 -5.10 -26.14
C ARG A 235 28.50 -3.73 -25.55
N TRP A 236 27.29 -3.53 -25.02
CA TRP A 236 26.83 -2.26 -24.49
C TRP A 236 26.26 -2.43 -23.10
N LYS A 237 26.59 -1.48 -22.22
CA LYS A 237 25.97 -1.40 -20.92
C LYS A 237 24.54 -0.89 -21.08
N VAL A 238 23.61 -1.54 -20.41
CA VAL A 238 22.20 -1.12 -20.39
C VAL A 238 21.94 -0.27 -19.15
N PHE A 239 20.99 0.65 -19.28
CA PHE A 239 20.58 1.60 -18.25
C PHE A 239 19.05 1.66 -18.09
N GLY A 240 18.27 0.99 -18.94
CA GLY A 240 16.81 0.96 -18.88
C GLY A 240 16.16 0.26 -20.08
N TYR A 241 14.84 0.09 -20.03
CA TYR A 241 14.02 -0.52 -21.08
C TYR A 241 12.67 0.22 -21.21
N GLN A 242 12.22 0.51 -22.43
CA GLN A 242 10.94 1.17 -22.71
C GLN A 242 10.52 0.94 -24.18
N ASN A 243 9.23 0.69 -24.45
CA ASN A 243 8.65 0.57 -25.81
C ASN A 243 9.42 -0.38 -26.76
N ASP A 244 9.93 -1.50 -26.27
CA ASP A 244 10.81 -2.41 -27.02
C ASP A 244 12.17 -1.82 -27.42
N TYR A 245 12.69 -0.88 -26.63
CA TYR A 245 14.04 -0.34 -26.73
C TYR A 245 14.79 -0.48 -25.41
N TYR A 246 16.10 -0.73 -25.51
CA TYR A 246 17.02 -0.66 -24.38
C TYR A 246 17.79 0.66 -24.41
N LYS A 247 17.90 1.31 -23.25
CA LYS A 247 18.73 2.50 -23.06
C LYS A 247 20.18 2.07 -22.86
N VAL A 248 21.07 2.51 -23.74
CA VAL A 248 22.50 2.16 -23.73
C VAL A 248 23.42 3.37 -23.49
N GLY A 249 22.83 4.52 -23.18
CA GLY A 249 23.53 5.77 -22.86
C GLY A 249 22.56 6.91 -22.63
N ASN A 250 23.08 8.13 -22.53
CA ASN A 250 22.23 9.33 -22.43
C ASN A 250 21.57 9.61 -23.79
N ASN A 251 20.23 9.63 -23.83
CA ASN A 251 19.43 9.76 -25.06
C ASN A 251 19.87 8.79 -26.17
N GLN A 252 20.13 7.52 -25.79
CA GLN A 252 20.55 6.48 -26.71
C GLN A 252 19.74 5.22 -26.45
N TRP A 253 18.87 4.89 -27.40
CA TRP A 253 17.94 3.77 -27.35
C TRP A 253 18.14 2.86 -28.56
N VAL A 254 18.09 1.55 -28.34
CA VAL A 254 18.33 0.53 -29.36
C VAL A 254 17.18 -0.49 -29.35
N PRO A 255 16.63 -0.88 -30.50
CA PRO A 255 15.53 -1.84 -30.54
C PRO A 255 15.92 -3.19 -29.93
N ALA A 256 15.05 -3.71 -29.07
CA ALA A 256 15.20 -4.97 -28.36
C ALA A 256 15.42 -6.22 -29.24
N PRO A 257 14.83 -6.35 -30.44
CA PRO A 257 15.00 -7.54 -31.27
C PRO A 257 16.44 -7.81 -31.73
N TYR A 258 17.31 -6.79 -31.68
CA TYR A 258 18.70 -6.91 -32.13
C TYR A 258 19.70 -7.15 -30.99
N LEU A 259 19.22 -7.62 -29.84
CA LEU A 259 20.05 -7.88 -28.67
C LEU A 259 19.95 -9.35 -28.28
N SER A 260 21.09 -9.95 -27.94
CA SER A 260 21.16 -11.36 -27.57
C SER A 260 20.39 -11.64 -26.27
N LYS A 261 19.29 -12.41 -26.34
CA LYS A 261 18.48 -12.80 -25.17
C LYS A 261 19.23 -13.71 -24.18
N ASN A 262 20.25 -14.43 -24.63
CA ASN A 262 20.94 -15.50 -23.87
C ASN A 262 22.17 -15.06 -23.06
N ARG A 263 22.54 -13.77 -23.02
CA ARG A 263 23.77 -13.30 -22.34
C ARG A 263 23.61 -12.01 -21.53
N VAL A 264 22.40 -11.74 -21.05
CA VAL A 264 22.24 -10.76 -19.97
C VAL A 264 22.81 -11.40 -18.70
N THR A 265 24.09 -11.17 -18.40
CA THR A 265 24.64 -11.51 -17.10
C THR A 265 24.07 -10.49 -16.12
N LEU A 266 22.97 -10.83 -15.46
CA LEU A 266 22.36 -10.07 -14.38
C LEU A 266 23.35 -10.07 -13.20
N ARG A 267 24.26 -9.09 -13.16
CA ARG A 267 25.18 -8.91 -12.03
C ARG A 267 24.79 -7.66 -11.28
N TRP A 268 24.13 -7.89 -10.15
CA TRP A 268 23.65 -6.88 -9.23
C TRP A 268 24.83 -6.29 -8.43
N GLN A 269 25.02 -4.98 -8.50
CA GLN A 269 25.94 -4.23 -7.64
C GLN A 269 25.21 -3.00 -7.10
N TYR A 270 25.24 -2.84 -5.78
CA TYR A 270 24.56 -1.80 -5.02
C TYR A 270 25.36 -0.48 -5.04
N LYS A 271 24.65 0.66 -5.06
CA LYS A 271 25.14 1.93 -4.52
C LYS A 271 24.15 2.39 -3.46
#